data_AF-A0A7Y9MGL2-F1
#
_entry.id   AF-A0A7Y9MGL2-F1
#
_cell.length_a   1.000
_cell.length_b   1.000
_cell.length_c   1.000
_cell.angle_alpha   90.00
_cell.angle_beta   90.00
_cell.angle_gamma   90.00
#
_symmetry.space_group_name_H-M   'P 1'
#
loop_
_entity.id
_entity.type
_entity.pdbx_description
1 polymer ?
#
loop_
_entity_poly.entity_id
_entity_poly.type
_entity_poly.pdbx_seq_one_letter_code
_entity_poly.pdbx_strand_id
1 'polypeptide(L)'
;MGDRAILVEVAGLDAVLSLHARLAASAPAGVIDIVPAARTVLVTVDPAMLSLSRARAWVTDAAGEAPPRAAAAVPEVVLDIRYDGPDLEETAELLGVSASELTRRHAAATWTVAFTGFAPGFGYLVGEDWPFDVPRLDTPRTRVPAGAVGVAGVFSGAYPRETPGGWRLLGTTDAPLFDPAGENPALLAPGTRVRFRPVSAATAASESPAPTALPASPASPTPASPTPAAPSPAPGLGRDSPFGAESSRPDRKNAPRTERDAPAVGDERTLAGAEAEAAAVAGVGAGPARGAAALLVEAPGLLATVQDLGRPGSAALGIARSGAMDRRALGAANRLVGNPEEAAAIEVTLGGFRAVALADLWFAVTGGGGPLRLAGRDIDPYVAHRWPAGAELEVGWIERGARAILALRGGVDAPILRGSRAADILSGLGPAPLAAGDVVSVGPAPVTPVPPAPDAPWGAPDGDDLEVDLAPGPRADWFTADARAALFDATWTVSGAADRVGIRLDGPALARARGDELPSEGMVPGALQVPPSGRPTILGPDAPVTGGYPVIAVVTDAARDALAQARPGSRIRFRHARPTD
;
A
#
# COMPACT_ATOMS: atom_id res chain seq x y z
N MET A 1 -5.90 -9.46 -20.17
CA MET A 1 -6.03 -8.18 -19.45
C MET A 1 -4.69 -7.49 -19.54
N GLY A 2 -4.55 -6.60 -20.52
CA GLY A 2 -3.22 -6.12 -20.91
C GLY A 2 -2.32 -7.22 -21.48
N ASP A 3 -1.02 -6.99 -21.38
CA ASP A 3 0.10 -7.77 -21.93
C ASP A 3 0.72 -8.80 -20.95
N ARG A 4 0.21 -8.87 -19.71
CA ARG A 4 0.80 -9.66 -18.61
C ARG A 4 -0.18 -10.46 -17.75
N ALA A 5 -1.46 -10.51 -18.15
CA ALA A 5 -2.46 -11.27 -17.41
C ALA A 5 -3.59 -11.81 -18.30
N ILE A 6 -4.19 -12.92 -17.88
CA ILE A 6 -5.37 -13.54 -18.48
C ILE A 6 -6.52 -13.40 -17.48
N LEU A 7 -7.66 -12.88 -17.93
CA LEU A 7 -8.89 -12.89 -17.14
C LEU A 7 -9.81 -13.93 -17.77
N VAL A 8 -10.13 -14.98 -17.03
CA VAL A 8 -11.08 -16.03 -17.42
C VAL A 8 -12.42 -15.67 -16.82
N GLU A 9 -13.50 -15.76 -17.60
CA GLU A 9 -14.88 -15.58 -17.14
C GLU A 9 -15.61 -16.92 -17.24
N VAL A 10 -16.36 -17.27 -16.20
CA VAL A 10 -17.06 -18.56 -16.08
C VAL A 10 -18.50 -18.35 -15.57
N ALA A 11 -19.34 -19.37 -15.76
CA ALA A 11 -20.79 -19.26 -15.57
C ALA A 11 -21.25 -18.85 -14.14
N GLY A 12 -20.46 -19.17 -13.11
CA GLY A 12 -20.82 -18.93 -11.72
C GLY A 12 -19.70 -19.25 -10.74
N LEU A 13 -19.98 -19.05 -9.46
CA LEU A 13 -18.98 -19.07 -8.38
C LEU A 13 -18.35 -20.46 -8.16
N ASP A 14 -19.14 -21.53 -8.26
CA ASP A 14 -18.62 -22.90 -8.15
C ASP A 14 -17.60 -23.22 -9.24
N ALA A 15 -17.83 -22.68 -10.45
CA ALA A 15 -16.88 -22.80 -11.56
C ALA A 15 -15.61 -21.98 -11.32
N VAL A 16 -15.71 -20.80 -10.67
CA VAL A 16 -14.55 -20.01 -10.23
C VAL A 16 -13.71 -20.79 -9.22
N LEU A 17 -14.34 -21.34 -8.18
CA LEU A 17 -13.67 -22.12 -7.14
C LEU A 17 -13.01 -23.38 -7.71
N SER A 18 -13.74 -24.11 -8.56
CA SER A 18 -13.26 -25.33 -9.21
C SER A 18 -12.07 -25.06 -10.14
N LEU A 19 -12.14 -23.99 -10.94
CA LEU A 19 -11.04 -23.57 -11.83
C LEU A 19 -9.83 -23.07 -11.02
N HIS A 20 -10.05 -22.22 -10.01
CA HIS A 20 -8.98 -21.73 -9.13
C HIS A 20 -8.20 -22.88 -8.49
N ALA A 21 -8.89 -23.91 -7.98
CA ALA A 21 -8.24 -25.08 -7.41
C ALA A 21 -7.39 -25.86 -8.42
N ARG A 22 -7.85 -26.03 -9.67
CA ARG A 22 -7.06 -26.69 -10.74
C ARG A 22 -5.84 -25.88 -11.16
N LEU A 23 -6.00 -24.56 -11.31
CA LEU A 23 -4.89 -23.67 -11.66
C LEU A 23 -3.85 -23.60 -10.53
N ALA A 24 -4.27 -23.48 -9.27
CA ALA A 24 -3.36 -23.49 -8.12
C ALA A 24 -2.58 -24.81 -7.99
N ALA A 25 -3.20 -25.95 -8.31
CA ALA A 25 -2.56 -27.26 -8.26
C ALA A 25 -1.58 -27.56 -9.41
N SER A 26 -1.64 -26.80 -10.51
CA SER A 26 -0.90 -27.07 -11.75
C SER A 26 -0.05 -25.89 -12.25
N ALA A 27 0.08 -24.83 -11.45
CA ALA A 27 0.71 -23.57 -11.84
C ALA A 27 2.16 -23.75 -12.36
N PRO A 28 2.45 -23.45 -13.65
CA PRO A 28 3.80 -23.52 -14.18
C PRO A 28 4.67 -22.35 -13.69
N ALA A 29 5.99 -22.52 -13.79
CA ALA A 29 6.93 -21.44 -13.56
C ALA A 29 6.61 -20.22 -14.45
N GLY A 30 6.64 -19.03 -13.86
CA GLY A 30 6.24 -17.78 -14.50
C GLY A 30 4.81 -17.32 -14.20
N VAL A 31 3.96 -18.13 -13.55
CA VAL A 31 2.74 -17.61 -12.89
C VAL A 31 3.13 -16.80 -11.65
N ILE A 32 2.52 -15.61 -11.48
CA ILE A 32 2.78 -14.69 -10.36
C ILE A 32 1.64 -14.78 -9.34
N ASP A 33 0.40 -14.53 -9.75
CA ASP A 33 -0.80 -14.61 -8.92
C ASP A 33 -1.96 -15.27 -9.67
N ILE A 34 -2.83 -15.97 -8.93
CA ILE A 34 -4.11 -16.50 -9.40
C ILE A 34 -5.19 -15.95 -8.47
N VAL A 35 -6.06 -15.06 -8.96
CA VAL A 35 -7.03 -14.33 -8.13
C VAL A 35 -8.46 -14.70 -8.56
N PRO A 36 -9.21 -15.48 -7.76
CA PRO A 36 -10.64 -15.69 -7.99
C PRO A 36 -11.40 -14.41 -7.61
N ALA A 37 -12.44 -14.06 -8.36
CA ALA A 37 -13.30 -12.91 -8.04
C ALA A 37 -14.68 -13.05 -8.73
N ALA A 38 -15.72 -13.28 -7.93
CA ALA A 38 -17.13 -13.46 -8.33
C ALA A 38 -17.42 -14.46 -9.47
N ARG A 39 -17.21 -14.06 -10.73
CA ARG A 39 -17.38 -14.90 -11.94
C ARG A 39 -16.10 -15.04 -12.76
N THR A 40 -14.97 -14.59 -12.22
CA THR A 40 -13.69 -14.53 -12.93
C THR A 40 -12.56 -15.20 -12.15
N VAL A 41 -11.54 -15.64 -12.89
CA VAL A 41 -10.21 -15.94 -12.35
C VAL A 41 -9.19 -15.15 -13.16
N LEU A 42 -8.45 -14.26 -12.49
CA LEU A 42 -7.32 -13.56 -13.07
C LEU A 42 -6.05 -14.39 -12.84
N VAL A 43 -5.28 -14.64 -13.90
CA VAL A 43 -3.92 -15.20 -13.84
C VAL A 43 -2.96 -14.10 -14.28
N THR A 44 -2.06 -13.67 -13.40
CA THR A 44 -0.94 -12.79 -13.77
C THR A 44 0.31 -13.63 -14.01
N VAL A 45 1.14 -13.23 -14.98
CA VAL A 45 2.36 -13.95 -15.35
C VAL A 45 3.53 -12.97 -15.49
N ASP A 46 4.74 -13.50 -15.40
CA ASP A 46 5.94 -12.86 -15.91
C ASP A 46 6.11 -13.23 -17.39
N PRO A 47 5.88 -12.31 -18.35
CA PRO A 47 5.99 -12.61 -19.78
C PRO A 47 7.39 -13.05 -20.22
N ALA A 48 8.44 -12.74 -19.44
CA ALA A 48 9.81 -13.19 -19.73
C ALA A 48 10.03 -14.68 -19.42
N MET A 49 9.24 -15.26 -18.51
CA MET A 49 9.25 -16.69 -18.18
C MET A 49 8.13 -17.47 -18.88
N LEU A 50 6.93 -16.89 -18.94
CA LEU A 50 5.71 -17.55 -19.44
C LEU A 50 4.90 -16.58 -20.32
N SER A 51 4.99 -16.77 -21.64
CA SER A 51 4.23 -15.96 -22.59
C SER A 51 2.71 -16.15 -22.43
N LEU A 52 1.93 -15.10 -22.72
CA LEU A 52 0.47 -15.14 -22.62
C LEU A 52 -0.16 -16.27 -23.45
N SER A 53 0.40 -16.58 -24.62
CA SER A 53 -0.08 -17.67 -25.48
C SER A 53 0.09 -19.04 -24.82
N ARG A 54 1.19 -19.28 -24.10
CA ARG A 54 1.41 -20.50 -23.31
C ARG A 54 0.54 -20.54 -22.06
N ALA A 55 0.43 -19.42 -21.34
CA ALA A 55 -0.46 -19.31 -20.18
C ALA A 55 -1.93 -19.58 -20.58
N ARG A 56 -2.37 -19.11 -21.76
CA ARG A 56 -3.73 -19.35 -22.28
C ARG A 56 -3.98 -20.81 -22.60
N ALA A 57 -3.01 -21.50 -23.19
CA ALA A 57 -3.11 -22.94 -23.44
C ALA A 57 -3.28 -23.70 -22.11
N TRP A 58 -2.36 -23.51 -21.17
CA TRP A 58 -2.42 -24.12 -19.83
C TRP A 58 -3.75 -23.84 -19.10
N VAL A 59 -4.24 -22.60 -19.12
CA VAL A 59 -5.53 -22.22 -18.50
C VAL A 59 -6.71 -22.92 -19.18
N THR A 60 -6.63 -23.16 -20.49
CA THR A 60 -7.68 -23.84 -21.27
C THR A 60 -7.68 -25.34 -20.98
N ASP A 61 -6.50 -25.97 -20.91
CA ASP A 61 -6.33 -27.36 -20.55
C ASP A 61 -6.85 -27.62 -19.13
N ALA A 62 -6.41 -26.80 -18.17
CA ALA A 62 -6.88 -26.82 -16.78
C ALA A 62 -8.38 -26.51 -16.64
N ALA A 63 -9.03 -25.86 -17.62
CA ALA A 63 -10.48 -25.67 -17.60
C ALA A 63 -11.26 -26.92 -18.04
N GLY A 64 -10.67 -27.77 -18.88
CA GLY A 64 -11.26 -29.03 -19.35
C GLY A 64 -11.04 -30.24 -18.42
N GLU A 65 -10.12 -30.14 -17.48
CA GLU A 65 -9.84 -31.21 -16.50
C GLU A 65 -10.94 -31.38 -15.44
N ALA A 66 -11.10 -32.63 -14.98
CA ALA A 66 -11.98 -32.94 -13.85
C ALA A 66 -11.52 -32.22 -12.57
N PRO A 67 -12.42 -31.85 -11.64
CA PRO A 67 -12.03 -31.25 -10.36
C PRO A 67 -11.00 -32.12 -9.62
N PRO A 68 -10.01 -31.52 -8.93
CA PRO A 68 -9.10 -32.29 -8.10
C PRO A 68 -9.92 -33.04 -7.06
N ARG A 69 -9.60 -34.32 -6.84
CA ARG A 69 -10.25 -35.10 -5.78
C ARG A 69 -10.02 -34.37 -4.45
N ALA A 70 -11.10 -34.14 -3.69
CA ALA A 70 -11.13 -33.24 -2.53
C ALA A 70 -9.85 -33.34 -1.69
N ALA A 71 -9.14 -32.21 -1.58
CA ALA A 71 -7.92 -32.10 -0.80
C ALA A 71 -8.20 -32.22 0.71
N ALA A 72 -7.14 -32.21 1.51
CA ALA A 72 -7.18 -32.42 2.95
C ALA A 72 -8.19 -31.52 3.70
N ALA A 73 -8.57 -31.95 4.91
CA ALA A 73 -9.61 -31.35 5.75
C ALA A 73 -9.61 -29.81 5.69
N VAL A 74 -10.67 -29.26 5.09
CA VAL A 74 -10.80 -27.82 4.88
C VAL A 74 -10.84 -27.12 6.24
N PRO A 75 -9.91 -26.19 6.53
CA PRO A 75 -9.84 -25.52 7.82
C PRO A 75 -11.17 -24.79 8.09
N GLU A 76 -11.67 -24.98 9.30
CA GLU A 76 -12.90 -24.37 9.79
C GLU A 76 -12.53 -23.28 10.79
N VAL A 77 -12.91 -22.04 10.49
CA VAL A 77 -12.75 -20.87 11.36
C VAL A 77 -14.09 -20.59 12.03
N VAL A 78 -14.09 -20.55 13.37
CA VAL A 78 -15.23 -20.08 14.15
C VAL A 78 -15.00 -18.60 14.46
N LEU A 79 -15.89 -17.73 13.96
CA LEU A 79 -15.88 -16.30 14.29
C LEU A 79 -16.93 -16.02 15.36
N ASP A 80 -16.50 -15.55 16.52
CA ASP A 80 -17.41 -15.04 17.55
C ASP A 80 -18.01 -13.71 17.10
N ILE A 81 -19.33 -13.61 17.14
CA ILE A 81 -20.08 -12.43 16.71
C ILE A 81 -21.07 -11.96 17.79
N ARG A 82 -21.03 -10.67 18.11
CA ARG A 82 -22.12 -9.95 18.76
C ARG A 82 -23.04 -9.44 17.66
N TYR A 83 -24.33 -9.75 17.70
CA TYR A 83 -25.30 -9.20 16.75
C TYR A 83 -25.80 -7.84 17.23
N ASP A 84 -24.89 -6.86 17.19
CA ASP A 84 -25.07 -5.47 17.62
C ASP A 84 -25.01 -4.47 16.44
N GLY A 85 -25.16 -4.96 15.20
CA GLY A 85 -25.00 -4.17 13.99
C GLY A 85 -26.14 -3.17 13.78
N PRO A 86 -25.83 -1.93 13.33
CA PRO A 86 -26.83 -0.86 13.21
C PRO A 86 -27.92 -1.13 12.16
N ASP A 87 -27.69 -2.03 11.20
CA ASP A 87 -28.66 -2.34 10.14
C ASP A 87 -29.47 -3.61 10.44
N LEU A 88 -29.26 -4.28 11.59
CA LEU A 88 -29.80 -5.61 11.84
C LEU A 88 -31.34 -5.67 11.74
N GLU A 89 -32.03 -4.73 12.40
CA GLU A 89 -33.50 -4.67 12.40
C GLU A 89 -34.04 -4.27 11.00
N GLU A 90 -33.51 -3.20 10.40
CA GLU A 90 -33.92 -2.75 9.05
C GLU A 90 -33.71 -3.85 8.00
N THR A 91 -32.62 -4.60 8.09
CA THR A 91 -32.32 -5.73 7.20
C THR A 91 -33.28 -6.89 7.41
N ALA A 92 -33.69 -7.15 8.66
CA ALA A 92 -34.67 -8.18 8.95
C ALA A 92 -36.07 -7.81 8.41
N GLU A 93 -36.52 -6.57 8.64
CA GLU A 93 -37.76 -6.02 8.09
C GLU A 93 -37.79 -6.11 6.57
N LEU A 94 -36.71 -5.67 5.90
CA LEU A 94 -36.56 -5.72 4.45
C LEU A 94 -36.65 -7.15 3.87
N LEU A 95 -36.16 -8.15 4.62
CA LEU A 95 -36.20 -9.56 4.25
C LEU A 95 -37.47 -10.28 4.73
N GLY A 96 -38.41 -9.59 5.36
CA GLY A 96 -39.67 -10.14 5.85
C GLY A 96 -39.53 -11.13 7.01
N VAL A 97 -38.49 -10.98 7.83
CA VAL A 97 -38.19 -11.84 8.99
C VAL A 97 -37.93 -11.00 10.25
N SER A 98 -37.88 -11.63 11.43
CA SER A 98 -37.42 -10.94 12.65
C SER A 98 -35.89 -10.94 12.74
N ALA A 99 -35.29 -10.00 13.48
CA ALA A 99 -33.84 -10.01 13.73
C ALA A 99 -33.39 -11.33 14.38
N SER A 100 -34.16 -11.90 15.30
CA SER A 100 -33.90 -13.22 15.89
C SER A 100 -33.91 -14.38 14.88
N GLU A 101 -34.71 -14.28 13.81
CA GLU A 101 -34.71 -15.24 12.71
C GLU A 101 -33.48 -15.05 11.81
N LEU A 102 -33.18 -13.79 11.45
CA LEU A 102 -32.04 -13.42 10.59
C LEU A 102 -30.70 -13.83 11.22
N THR A 103 -30.48 -13.48 12.48
CA THR A 103 -29.27 -13.86 13.26
C THR A 103 -29.14 -15.38 13.40
N ARG A 104 -30.24 -16.10 13.67
CA ARG A 104 -30.23 -17.57 13.75
C ARG A 104 -29.85 -18.20 12.41
N ARG A 105 -30.37 -17.70 11.28
CA ARG A 105 -29.99 -18.18 9.94
C ARG A 105 -28.54 -17.87 9.61
N HIS A 106 -28.06 -16.66 9.88
CA HIS A 106 -26.68 -16.26 9.62
C HIS A 106 -25.66 -17.10 10.42
N ALA A 107 -25.98 -17.44 11.68
CA ALA A 107 -25.17 -18.32 12.53
C ALA A 107 -25.27 -19.82 12.17
N ALA A 108 -26.39 -20.25 11.58
CA ALA A 108 -26.62 -21.65 11.19
C ALA A 108 -26.03 -22.00 9.82
N ALA A 109 -25.94 -21.02 8.91
CA ALA A 109 -25.41 -21.23 7.57
C ALA A 109 -23.93 -21.67 7.61
N THR A 110 -23.59 -22.66 6.79
CA THR A 110 -22.19 -23.07 6.56
C THR A 110 -21.58 -22.15 5.52
N TRP A 111 -20.70 -21.23 5.96
CA TRP A 111 -20.07 -20.28 5.06
C TRP A 111 -18.75 -20.84 4.50
N THR A 112 -18.42 -20.47 3.27
CA THR A 112 -17.11 -20.70 2.64
C THR A 112 -16.61 -19.38 2.06
N VAL A 113 -15.34 -19.05 2.29
CA VAL A 113 -14.70 -17.89 1.65
C VAL A 113 -14.56 -18.19 0.15
N ALA A 114 -15.34 -17.51 -0.68
CA ALA A 114 -15.32 -17.73 -2.11
C ALA A 114 -14.12 -17.05 -2.79
N PHE A 115 -13.80 -15.85 -2.34
CA PHE A 115 -12.61 -15.10 -2.74
C PHE A 115 -12.29 -14.03 -1.69
N THR A 116 -11.10 -13.45 -1.77
CA THR A 116 -10.76 -12.21 -1.06
C THR A 116 -10.54 -11.08 -2.04
N GLY A 117 -10.60 -9.85 -1.57
CA GLY A 117 -10.46 -8.67 -2.39
C GLY A 117 -11.03 -7.45 -1.69
N PHE A 118 -11.13 -6.32 -2.39
CA PHE A 118 -11.47 -4.99 -1.84
C PHE A 118 -10.46 -4.44 -0.80
N ALA A 119 -10.09 -5.22 0.22
CA ALA A 119 -9.02 -4.94 1.18
C ALA A 119 -8.29 -6.24 1.60
N PRO A 120 -7.02 -6.18 2.04
CA PRO A 120 -6.31 -7.37 2.54
C PRO A 120 -7.06 -8.08 3.67
N GLY A 121 -7.22 -9.39 3.53
CA GLY A 121 -7.94 -10.23 4.50
C GLY A 121 -9.47 -10.12 4.48
N PHE A 122 -10.08 -9.27 3.64
CA PHE A 122 -11.54 -9.25 3.50
C PHE A 122 -12.00 -10.44 2.65
N GLY A 123 -12.63 -11.42 3.29
CA GLY A 123 -13.20 -12.60 2.64
C GLY A 123 -14.68 -12.42 2.29
N TYR A 124 -15.04 -12.67 1.03
CA TYR A 124 -16.42 -12.75 0.57
C TYR A 124 -16.94 -14.16 0.86
N LEU A 125 -17.81 -14.28 1.85
CA LEU A 125 -18.38 -15.55 2.32
C LEU A 125 -19.66 -15.87 1.54
N VAL A 126 -19.81 -17.11 1.08
CA VAL A 126 -21.08 -17.64 0.57
C VAL A 126 -21.51 -18.86 1.37
N GLY A 127 -22.81 -19.07 1.54
CA GLY A 127 -23.35 -20.24 2.20
C GLY A 127 -24.40 -20.93 1.35
N GLU A 128 -24.32 -22.25 1.22
CA GLU A 128 -25.29 -23.07 0.47
C GLU A 128 -26.70 -22.93 1.07
N ASP A 129 -26.78 -22.82 2.41
CA ASP A 129 -28.03 -22.66 3.17
C ASP A 129 -28.51 -21.20 3.30
N TRP A 130 -27.86 -20.22 2.65
CA TRP A 130 -28.22 -18.80 2.77
C TRP A 130 -29.23 -18.39 1.68
N PRO A 131 -30.50 -18.11 2.02
CA PRO A 131 -31.57 -17.97 1.03
C PRO A 131 -31.80 -16.53 0.54
N PHE A 132 -30.98 -15.57 0.98
CA PHE A 132 -31.27 -14.14 0.79
C PHE A 132 -30.29 -13.47 -0.18
N ASP A 133 -30.83 -12.69 -1.10
CA ASP A 133 -30.10 -11.71 -1.91
C ASP A 133 -30.32 -10.32 -1.30
N VAL A 134 -29.34 -9.83 -0.54
CA VAL A 134 -29.52 -8.65 0.33
C VAL A 134 -29.04 -7.38 -0.37
N PRO A 135 -29.91 -6.41 -0.72
CA PRO A 135 -29.44 -5.20 -1.39
C PRO A 135 -28.57 -4.36 -0.44
N ARG A 136 -27.55 -3.72 -1.01
CA ARG A 136 -26.70 -2.74 -0.32
C ARG A 136 -27.52 -1.53 0.13
N LEU A 137 -26.91 -0.69 0.98
CA LEU A 137 -27.42 0.68 1.22
C LEU A 137 -27.31 1.52 -0.06
N ASP A 138 -28.34 2.31 -0.35
CA ASP A 138 -28.38 3.24 -1.50
C ASP A 138 -27.24 4.26 -1.45
N THR A 139 -26.87 4.70 -0.24
CA THR A 139 -25.70 5.55 0.01
C THR A 139 -24.71 4.77 0.89
N PRO A 140 -23.48 4.49 0.41
CA PRO A 140 -22.50 3.78 1.21
C PRO A 140 -22.00 4.64 2.37
N ARG A 141 -21.66 4.00 3.49
CA ARG A 141 -21.00 4.67 4.61
C ARG A 141 -19.63 5.15 4.20
N THR A 142 -19.26 6.35 4.64
CA THR A 142 -17.88 6.84 4.57
C THR A 142 -16.93 6.06 5.48
N ARG A 143 -17.46 5.39 6.50
CA ARG A 143 -16.73 4.64 7.52
C ARG A 143 -17.53 3.42 8.00
N VAL A 144 -16.97 2.23 7.80
CA VAL A 144 -17.34 0.96 8.42
C VAL A 144 -16.20 0.56 9.36
N PRO A 145 -16.44 0.31 10.66
CA PRO A 145 -15.40 -0.07 11.61
C PRO A 145 -14.72 -1.40 11.27
N ALA A 146 -13.47 -1.55 11.72
CA ALA A 146 -12.82 -2.87 11.79
C ALA A 146 -13.63 -3.80 12.71
N GLY A 147 -13.67 -5.10 12.38
CA GLY A 147 -14.47 -6.10 13.10
C GLY A 147 -15.95 -6.09 12.77
N ALA A 148 -16.47 -5.12 11.99
CA ALA A 148 -17.87 -5.15 11.56
C ALA A 148 -18.14 -6.38 10.69
N VAL A 149 -19.29 -7.03 10.88
CA VAL A 149 -19.77 -8.15 10.06
C VAL A 149 -21.04 -7.71 9.35
N GLY A 150 -21.13 -7.96 8.05
CA GLY A 150 -22.26 -7.52 7.24
C GLY A 150 -22.58 -8.44 6.07
N VAL A 151 -23.70 -8.14 5.42
CA VAL A 151 -24.22 -8.87 4.25
C VAL A 151 -24.49 -7.92 3.08
N ALA A 152 -24.26 -8.42 1.87
CA ALA A 152 -24.64 -7.78 0.61
C ALA A 152 -24.66 -8.81 -0.54
N GLY A 153 -25.69 -8.74 -1.37
CA GLY A 153 -26.00 -9.78 -2.33
C GLY A 153 -26.23 -11.13 -1.62
N VAL A 154 -25.69 -12.19 -2.22
CA VAL A 154 -25.59 -13.54 -1.62
C VAL A 154 -24.42 -13.67 -0.61
N PHE A 155 -23.70 -12.59 -0.31
CA PHE A 155 -22.47 -12.65 0.49
C PHE A 155 -22.66 -12.21 1.94
N SER A 156 -21.92 -12.86 2.83
CA SER A 156 -21.53 -12.34 4.15
C SER A 156 -20.02 -12.01 4.13
N GLY A 157 -19.51 -11.34 5.16
CA GLY A 157 -18.12 -10.91 5.24
C GLY A 157 -17.85 -10.09 6.50
N ALA A 158 -16.57 -10.03 6.88
CA ALA A 158 -16.11 -9.29 8.05
C ALA A 158 -14.99 -8.32 7.66
N TYR A 159 -15.06 -7.09 8.18
CA TYR A 159 -14.19 -5.98 7.81
C TYR A 159 -12.86 -6.02 8.60
N PRO A 160 -11.70 -6.33 7.97
CA PRO A 160 -10.43 -6.44 8.68
C PRO A 160 -9.84 -5.11 9.14
N ARG A 161 -10.34 -4.00 8.58
CA ARG A 161 -9.90 -2.62 8.88
C ARG A 161 -11.02 -1.62 8.57
N GLU A 162 -10.85 -0.40 9.06
CA GLU A 162 -11.75 0.70 8.72
C GLU A 162 -11.71 1.01 7.21
N THR A 163 -12.87 1.02 6.56
CA THR A 163 -13.05 1.34 5.13
C THR A 163 -14.43 1.94 4.86
N PRO A 164 -14.65 2.70 3.77
CA PRO A 164 -15.99 3.02 3.29
C PRO A 164 -16.72 1.77 2.80
N GLY A 165 -18.05 1.68 2.97
CA GLY A 165 -18.80 0.48 2.58
C GLY A 165 -20.32 0.63 2.61
N GLY A 166 -20.99 0.00 1.65
CA GLY A 166 -22.46 -0.02 1.53
C GLY A 166 -23.12 -1.32 1.97
N TRP A 167 -22.41 -2.21 2.67
CA TRP A 167 -22.97 -3.46 3.17
C TRP A 167 -23.83 -3.20 4.41
N ARG A 168 -24.84 -4.04 4.61
CA ARG A 168 -25.74 -3.99 5.78
C ARG A 168 -25.08 -4.73 6.94
N LEU A 169 -24.79 -4.02 8.01
CA LEU A 169 -24.01 -4.48 9.16
C LEU A 169 -24.92 -5.17 10.18
N LEU A 170 -24.68 -6.46 10.41
CA LEU A 170 -25.46 -7.31 11.32
C LEU A 170 -24.84 -7.41 12.73
N GLY A 171 -23.53 -7.16 12.87
CA GLY A 171 -22.83 -7.34 14.13
C GLY A 171 -21.36 -6.96 14.11
N THR A 172 -20.65 -7.31 15.18
CA THR A 172 -19.21 -7.12 15.35
C THR A 172 -18.51 -8.41 15.83
N THR A 173 -17.27 -8.59 15.39
CA THR A 173 -16.33 -9.63 15.83
C THR A 173 -15.02 -8.99 16.28
N ASP A 174 -14.41 -9.52 17.34
CA ASP A 174 -13.08 -9.09 17.82
C ASP A 174 -11.96 -9.94 17.22
N ALA A 175 -12.27 -10.86 16.30
CA ALA A 175 -11.29 -11.76 15.69
C ALA A 175 -10.23 -10.98 14.88
N PRO A 176 -8.93 -11.31 15.00
CA PRO A 176 -7.89 -10.73 14.15
C PRO A 176 -8.01 -11.32 12.73
N LEU A 177 -8.72 -10.60 11.85
CA LEU A 177 -9.02 -11.07 10.49
C LEU A 177 -7.79 -11.00 9.54
N PHE A 178 -6.84 -10.10 9.82
CA PHE A 178 -5.64 -9.90 9.03
C PHE A 178 -4.42 -9.59 9.92
N ASP A 179 -3.36 -10.39 9.80
CA ASP A 179 -2.04 -10.16 10.40
C ASP A 179 -0.95 -10.38 9.32
N PRO A 180 -0.38 -9.32 8.72
CA PRO A 180 0.56 -9.48 7.62
C PRO A 180 1.92 -10.11 8.00
N ALA A 181 2.24 -10.22 9.29
CA ALA A 181 3.46 -10.84 9.79
C ALA A 181 3.27 -12.33 10.14
N GLY A 182 2.04 -12.78 10.33
CA GLY A 182 1.70 -14.16 10.65
C GLY A 182 1.87 -15.14 9.48
N GLU A 183 2.03 -16.43 9.81
CA GLU A 183 2.15 -17.51 8.83
C GLU A 183 0.92 -17.59 7.89
N ASN A 184 -0.26 -17.38 8.46
CA ASN A 184 -1.55 -17.30 7.76
C ASN A 184 -2.09 -15.86 7.87
N PRO A 185 -1.73 -14.95 6.94
CA PRO A 185 -1.95 -13.53 7.18
C PRO A 185 -3.38 -13.07 6.99
N ALA A 186 -4.20 -13.86 6.29
CA ALA A 186 -5.64 -13.66 6.18
C ALA A 186 -6.33 -14.86 6.85
N LEU A 187 -7.05 -14.62 7.94
CA LEU A 187 -7.85 -15.65 8.60
C LEU A 187 -8.94 -16.19 7.64
N LEU A 188 -9.44 -15.30 6.79
CA LEU A 188 -10.46 -15.58 5.77
C LEU A 188 -9.83 -15.73 4.37
N ALA A 189 -8.90 -16.68 4.21
CA ALA A 189 -8.34 -17.04 2.90
C ALA A 189 -9.35 -17.80 2.01
N PRO A 190 -9.26 -17.75 0.66
CA PRO A 190 -10.18 -18.45 -0.23
C PRO A 190 -10.21 -19.97 0.02
N GLY A 191 -11.42 -20.55 0.05
CA GLY A 191 -11.67 -21.96 0.35
C GLY A 191 -11.85 -22.29 1.84
N THR A 192 -11.50 -21.40 2.77
CA THR A 192 -11.73 -21.60 4.21
C THR A 192 -13.23 -21.71 4.52
N ARG A 193 -13.62 -22.70 5.34
CA ARG A 193 -14.98 -22.78 5.90
C ARG A 193 -15.09 -21.90 7.13
N VAL A 194 -16.21 -21.21 7.29
CA VAL A 194 -16.45 -20.24 8.34
C VAL A 194 -17.79 -20.52 9.01
N ARG A 195 -17.81 -20.40 10.34
CA ARG A 195 -19.03 -20.49 11.14
C ARG A 195 -19.11 -19.33 12.12
N PHE A 196 -20.21 -18.60 12.10
CA PHE A 196 -20.45 -17.53 13.06
C PHE A 196 -21.06 -18.11 14.35
N ARG A 197 -20.38 -17.90 15.48
CA ARG A 197 -20.87 -18.30 16.81
C ARG A 197 -21.43 -17.05 17.52
N PRO A 198 -22.75 -16.98 17.80
CA PRO A 198 -23.31 -15.86 18.56
C PRO A 198 -22.71 -15.84 19.97
N VAL A 199 -22.20 -14.69 20.40
CA VAL A 199 -21.73 -14.48 21.78
C VAL A 199 -22.53 -13.38 22.47
N SER A 200 -22.93 -13.63 23.71
CA SER A 200 -23.58 -12.65 24.57
C SER A 200 -22.58 -11.58 25.00
N ALA A 201 -22.99 -10.31 25.04
CA ALA A 201 -22.15 -9.19 25.49
C ALA A 201 -21.59 -9.35 26.92
N ALA A 202 -22.18 -10.25 27.74
CA ALA A 202 -21.75 -10.53 29.11
C ALA A 202 -20.53 -11.47 29.24
N THR A 203 -20.13 -12.20 28.20
CA THR A 203 -19.15 -13.31 28.35
C THR A 203 -17.71 -12.90 28.05
N ALA A 204 -17.47 -11.82 27.28
CA ALA A 204 -16.13 -11.37 26.89
C ALA A 204 -15.26 -10.86 28.07
N ALA A 205 -15.86 -10.64 29.25
CA ALA A 205 -15.15 -10.13 30.43
C ALA A 205 -14.53 -11.22 31.33
N SER A 206 -14.74 -12.51 31.05
CA SER A 206 -14.40 -13.61 31.99
C SER A 206 -13.35 -14.61 31.53
N GLU A 207 -12.83 -14.51 30.30
CA GLU A 207 -11.71 -15.35 29.80
C GLU A 207 -10.61 -14.49 29.18
N SER A 208 -10.13 -13.51 29.94
CA SER A 208 -8.83 -12.88 29.69
C SER A 208 -7.81 -13.48 30.68
N PRO A 209 -6.69 -14.06 30.22
CA PRO A 209 -5.67 -14.56 31.14
C PRO A 209 -5.09 -13.38 31.91
N ALA A 210 -5.09 -13.48 33.24
CA ALA A 210 -4.66 -12.40 34.12
C ALA A 210 -3.23 -11.94 33.76
N PRO A 211 -2.95 -10.62 33.72
CA PRO A 211 -1.62 -10.13 33.39
C PRO A 211 -0.63 -10.62 34.45
N THR A 212 0.41 -11.32 34.02
CA THR A 212 1.53 -11.70 34.87
C THR A 212 2.20 -10.45 35.41
N ALA A 213 2.02 -10.18 36.71
CA ALA A 213 2.62 -9.03 37.37
C ALA A 213 4.16 -9.16 37.37
N LEU A 214 4.82 -8.21 36.71
CA LEU A 214 6.26 -8.01 36.86
C LEU A 214 6.55 -7.46 38.27
N PRO A 215 7.64 -7.88 38.94
CA PRO A 215 8.00 -7.37 40.26
C PRO A 215 8.37 -5.88 40.18
N ALA A 216 7.94 -5.11 41.18
CA ALA A 216 8.23 -3.68 41.26
C ALA A 216 9.72 -3.42 41.59
N SER A 217 10.38 -2.60 40.79
CA SER A 217 11.69 -2.02 41.10
C SER A 217 11.54 -0.72 41.92
N PRO A 218 12.53 -0.38 42.77
CA PRO A 218 12.38 0.65 43.81
C PRO A 218 12.41 2.09 43.28
N ALA A 219 11.76 2.98 44.03
CA ALA A 219 11.66 4.40 43.73
C ALA A 219 12.98 5.16 43.91
N SER A 220 13.10 6.32 43.25
CA SER A 220 14.10 7.36 43.51
C SER A 220 13.48 8.75 43.28
N PRO A 221 14.01 9.82 43.92
CA PRO A 221 13.16 10.86 44.49
C PRO A 221 12.84 12.07 43.59
N THR A 222 11.71 12.71 43.90
CA THR A 222 11.17 13.93 43.29
C THR A 222 11.95 15.20 43.68
N PRO A 223 12.15 16.17 42.76
CA PRO A 223 12.34 17.58 43.09
C PRO A 223 11.01 18.36 43.06
N ALA A 224 10.94 19.45 43.84
CA ALA A 224 9.67 20.13 44.19
C ALA A 224 9.10 21.08 43.11
N SER A 225 7.79 21.33 43.22
CA SER A 225 6.97 22.21 42.38
C SER A 225 7.30 23.70 42.47
N PRO A 226 6.75 24.49 41.53
CA PRO A 226 5.99 25.68 41.95
C PRO A 226 4.53 25.69 41.43
N THR A 227 3.65 26.37 42.16
CA THR A 227 2.19 26.45 41.97
C THR A 227 1.77 27.80 41.31
N PRO A 228 0.48 28.15 41.08
CA PRO A 228 0.03 28.44 39.72
C PRO A 228 -0.59 29.85 39.52
N ALA A 229 -1.01 30.16 38.29
CA ALA A 229 -1.98 31.22 38.00
C ALA A 229 -3.02 30.73 36.97
N ALA A 230 -4.27 31.19 37.12
CA ALA A 230 -5.44 30.73 36.37
C ALA A 230 -5.97 31.81 35.38
N PRO A 231 -7.21 31.75 34.84
CA PRO A 231 -7.41 31.45 33.42
C PRO A 231 -7.98 32.61 32.58
N SER A 232 -7.88 32.50 31.25
CA SER A 232 -8.49 33.43 30.28
C SER A 232 -9.77 32.85 29.65
N PRO A 233 -10.82 33.68 29.40
CA PRO A 233 -12.04 33.26 28.70
C PRO A 233 -12.00 33.47 27.17
N ALA A 234 -13.10 33.07 26.51
CA ALA A 234 -13.26 32.87 25.06
C ALA A 234 -13.49 34.16 24.22
N PRO A 235 -13.51 34.10 22.86
CA PRO A 235 -13.29 35.25 21.98
C PRO A 235 -14.56 36.00 21.52
N GLY A 236 -14.37 37.22 21.01
CA GLY A 236 -15.41 38.07 20.41
C GLY A 236 -15.00 38.70 19.07
N LEU A 237 -15.99 38.95 18.22
CA LEU A 237 -15.90 39.45 16.84
C LEU A 237 -15.51 40.94 16.76
N GLY A 238 -14.90 41.41 15.66
CA GLY A 238 -14.89 42.85 15.34
C GLY A 238 -13.83 43.39 14.36
N ARG A 239 -14.15 43.31 13.06
CA ARG A 239 -13.77 44.13 11.89
C ARG A 239 -12.84 45.37 11.97
N ASP A 240 -12.28 45.63 10.78
CA ASP A 240 -11.83 46.91 10.17
C ASP A 240 -10.37 47.37 10.28
N SER A 241 -9.94 48.04 9.21
CA SER A 241 -8.60 48.53 8.80
C SER A 241 -8.74 50.02 8.38
N PRO A 242 -7.72 50.77 7.89
CA PRO A 242 -6.26 50.59 7.83
C PRO A 242 -5.47 51.87 8.28
N PHE A 243 -4.28 52.13 7.69
CA PHE A 243 -3.30 53.22 7.93
C PHE A 243 -2.39 53.06 9.17
N GLY A 244 -1.08 53.39 9.16
CA GLY A 244 -0.18 53.85 8.09
C GLY A 244 1.18 54.36 8.64
N ALA A 245 2.14 54.65 7.76
CA ALA A 245 3.40 55.41 7.97
C ALA A 245 4.57 54.83 8.84
N GLU A 246 5.61 54.38 8.12
CA GLU A 246 7.04 54.80 8.16
C GLU A 246 7.80 55.31 9.42
N SER A 247 9.13 55.11 9.34
CA SER A 247 10.22 55.80 10.08
C SER A 247 10.49 55.29 11.51
N SER A 248 11.72 55.24 12.06
CA SER A 248 13.08 55.59 11.58
C SER A 248 14.16 54.78 12.33
N ARG A 249 15.39 54.67 11.76
CA ARG A 249 16.62 54.32 12.51
C ARG A 249 17.17 55.56 13.26
N PRO A 250 17.96 55.41 14.34
CA PRO A 250 19.43 55.19 14.26
C PRO A 250 19.89 54.04 15.18
N ASP A 251 20.95 53.26 14.94
CA ASP A 251 22.34 53.47 14.49
C ASP A 251 23.35 53.81 15.63
N ARG A 252 24.36 52.90 15.78
CA ARG A 252 25.71 53.02 16.40
C ARG A 252 26.02 52.69 17.88
N LYS A 253 26.90 51.66 18.00
CA LYS A 253 28.21 51.60 18.73
C LYS A 253 28.19 51.73 20.27
N ASN A 254 28.76 50.79 21.05
CA ASN A 254 30.19 50.42 21.05
C ASN A 254 30.45 49.14 21.88
N ALA A 255 31.55 48.44 21.59
CA ALA A 255 32.24 47.47 22.48
C ALA A 255 33.31 48.24 23.35
N PRO A 256 34.15 47.65 24.27
CA PRO A 256 34.63 46.25 24.30
C PRO A 256 34.99 45.58 25.67
N ARG A 257 35.40 44.29 25.58
CA ARG A 257 36.44 43.54 26.36
C ARG A 257 36.48 43.54 27.91
N THR A 258 36.54 42.32 28.48
CA THR A 258 37.73 41.62 29.10
C THR A 258 37.34 40.15 29.33
N GLU A 259 38.17 39.12 29.05
CA GLU A 259 39.18 38.50 29.96
C GLU A 259 38.65 38.25 31.39
N ARG A 260 38.87 37.12 32.09
CA ARG A 260 39.73 35.91 31.98
C ARG A 260 39.09 34.79 32.86
N ASP A 261 39.57 33.56 33.11
CA ASP A 261 40.81 32.80 32.86
C ASP A 261 40.50 31.26 32.95
N ALA A 262 41.51 30.37 32.88
CA ALA A 262 41.41 28.93 33.25
C ALA A 262 42.63 28.48 34.10
N PRO A 263 42.48 27.56 35.08
CA PRO A 263 43.05 26.19 34.98
C PRO A 263 42.22 25.12 35.78
N ALA A 264 42.60 23.85 36.03
CA ALA A 264 43.23 22.74 35.30
C ALA A 264 43.54 21.58 36.30
N VAL A 265 43.50 20.31 35.86
CA VAL A 265 44.12 19.07 36.45
C VAL A 265 43.47 18.33 37.66
N GLY A 266 43.31 17.00 37.52
CA GLY A 266 43.22 15.98 38.61
C GLY A 266 41.80 15.46 38.92
N ASP A 267 41.53 14.17 39.16
CA ASP A 267 42.40 12.99 39.33
C ASP A 267 41.66 11.67 38.95
N GLU A 268 42.37 10.55 38.80
CA GLU A 268 41.84 9.23 38.39
C GLU A 268 41.25 8.38 39.54
N ARG A 269 40.30 7.48 39.19
CA ARG A 269 39.64 6.35 39.93
C ARG A 269 38.11 6.50 39.80
N THR A 270 37.33 5.57 39.24
CA THR A 270 37.35 4.12 39.50
C THR A 270 36.79 3.35 38.30
N LEU A 271 37.62 2.50 37.67
CA LEU A 271 37.22 1.52 36.65
C LEU A 271 37.32 0.11 37.25
N ALA A 272 36.24 -0.35 37.89
CA ALA A 272 35.97 -1.75 38.25
C ALA A 272 34.59 -1.85 38.92
N GLY A 273 33.56 -2.30 38.21
CA GLY A 273 32.24 -2.56 38.82
C GLY A 273 31.02 -2.57 37.89
N ALA A 274 31.08 -1.95 36.71
CA ALA A 274 29.91 -1.74 35.86
C ALA A 274 29.74 -2.77 34.71
N GLU A 275 30.65 -3.74 34.55
CA GLU A 275 30.61 -4.72 33.43
C GLU A 275 30.00 -6.08 33.80
N ALA A 276 29.55 -6.28 35.04
CA ALA A 276 29.06 -7.57 35.53
C ALA A 276 27.52 -7.76 35.49
N GLU A 277 26.74 -6.70 35.24
CA GLU A 277 25.27 -6.74 35.36
C GLU A 277 24.51 -6.61 34.02
N ALA A 278 25.23 -6.67 32.89
CA ALA A 278 24.66 -6.65 31.53
C ALA A 278 24.51 -8.05 30.88
N ALA A 279 24.91 -9.12 31.58
CA ALA A 279 25.07 -10.46 30.98
C ALA A 279 23.95 -11.47 31.32
N ALA A 280 22.85 -11.04 31.96
CA ALA A 280 21.85 -11.94 32.56
C ALA A 280 20.40 -11.78 32.04
N VAL A 281 20.21 -11.34 30.78
CA VAL A 281 18.91 -11.46 30.07
C VAL A 281 19.12 -11.97 28.63
N ALA A 282 19.74 -13.14 28.51
CA ALA A 282 19.91 -13.86 27.24
C ALA A 282 18.99 -15.09 27.22
N GLY A 283 17.81 -14.97 26.59
CA GLY A 283 16.78 -16.01 26.67
C GLY A 283 15.57 -15.85 25.73
N VAL A 284 15.70 -15.08 24.64
CA VAL A 284 14.70 -14.99 23.56
C VAL A 284 15.47 -15.05 22.24
N GLY A 285 14.94 -15.79 21.25
CA GLY A 285 15.65 -16.15 20.03
C GLY A 285 16.19 -14.94 19.25
N ALA A 286 17.43 -15.05 18.78
CA ALA A 286 18.06 -14.02 17.95
C ALA A 286 17.36 -13.93 16.59
N GLY A 287 16.59 -12.86 16.38
CA GLY A 287 16.21 -12.42 15.04
C GLY A 287 17.45 -12.00 14.23
N PRO A 288 17.33 -11.88 12.89
CA PRO A 288 18.44 -11.45 12.05
C PRO A 288 18.99 -10.09 12.51
N ALA A 289 20.31 -9.91 12.39
CA ALA A 289 20.98 -8.69 12.80
C ALA A 289 20.39 -7.49 12.04
N ARG A 290 19.82 -6.53 12.79
CA ARG A 290 19.26 -5.29 12.22
C ARG A 290 20.37 -4.48 11.53
N GLY A 291 20.04 -3.88 10.40
CA GLY A 291 20.93 -3.01 9.65
C GLY A 291 21.42 -1.80 10.44
N ALA A 292 22.60 -1.30 10.09
CA ALA A 292 23.21 -0.16 10.77
C ALA A 292 22.40 1.12 10.52
N ALA A 293 22.22 1.95 11.55
CA ALA A 293 21.58 3.25 11.43
C ALA A 293 22.36 4.13 10.44
N ALA A 294 21.71 4.57 9.37
CA ALA A 294 22.37 5.18 8.21
C ALA A 294 22.11 6.68 8.12
N LEU A 295 20.84 7.08 8.17
CA LEU A 295 20.43 8.49 8.08
C LEU A 295 19.31 8.81 9.07
N LEU A 296 19.24 10.09 9.42
CA LEU A 296 18.12 10.72 10.12
C LEU A 296 17.34 11.57 9.12
N VAL A 297 16.02 11.35 9.02
CA VAL A 297 15.15 12.18 8.19
C VAL A 297 14.86 13.49 8.92
N GLU A 298 15.23 14.63 8.33
CA GLU A 298 14.88 15.94 8.88
C GLU A 298 13.54 16.43 8.34
N ALA A 299 13.27 16.19 7.04
CA ALA A 299 12.01 16.49 6.41
C ALA A 299 11.69 15.41 5.36
N PRO A 300 10.50 14.80 5.37
CA PRO A 300 10.16 13.74 4.42
C PRO A 300 9.74 14.24 3.03
N GLY A 301 9.70 15.55 2.81
CA GLY A 301 9.08 16.15 1.62
C GLY A 301 7.56 16.03 1.66
N LEU A 302 6.92 15.95 0.48
CA LEU A 302 5.48 15.71 0.40
C LEU A 302 5.11 14.27 0.82
N LEU A 303 5.88 13.29 0.35
CA LEU A 303 5.74 11.88 0.70
C LEU A 303 7.03 11.14 0.37
N ALA A 304 7.65 10.50 1.37
CA ALA A 304 8.76 9.58 1.19
C ALA A 304 8.38 8.19 1.72
N THR A 305 8.67 7.13 0.96
CA THR A 305 8.32 5.75 1.31
C THR A 305 9.46 4.78 0.99
N VAL A 306 9.59 3.70 1.77
CA VAL A 306 10.51 2.61 1.44
C VAL A 306 9.86 1.73 0.36
N GLN A 307 10.58 1.45 -0.73
CA GLN A 307 10.07 0.70 -1.88
C GLN A 307 11.14 -0.25 -2.43
N ASP A 308 10.71 -1.49 -2.74
CA ASP A 308 11.43 -2.45 -3.58
C ASP A 308 10.58 -2.77 -4.84
N LEU A 309 10.75 -3.92 -5.49
CA LEU A 309 9.94 -4.34 -6.65
C LEU A 309 8.54 -4.91 -6.31
N GLY A 310 8.16 -4.86 -5.03
CA GLY A 310 6.86 -5.25 -4.50
C GLY A 310 6.77 -6.73 -4.09
N ARG A 311 5.57 -7.12 -3.66
CA ARG A 311 5.18 -8.43 -3.10
C ARG A 311 4.29 -9.22 -4.09
N PRO A 312 4.87 -9.97 -5.05
CA PRO A 312 4.11 -10.90 -5.89
C PRO A 312 3.56 -12.09 -5.07
N GLY A 313 2.54 -12.79 -5.61
CA GLY A 313 2.08 -14.06 -5.04
C GLY A 313 1.25 -13.93 -3.76
N SER A 314 0.61 -12.79 -3.54
CA SER A 314 -0.29 -12.54 -2.39
C SER A 314 -1.61 -11.84 -2.78
N ALA A 315 -1.87 -11.59 -4.06
CA ALA A 315 -3.09 -10.92 -4.52
C ALA A 315 -4.36 -11.73 -4.25
N ALA A 316 -4.27 -13.07 -4.19
CA ALA A 316 -5.36 -13.96 -3.78
C ALA A 316 -5.82 -13.78 -2.32
N LEU A 317 -5.10 -12.97 -1.52
CA LEU A 317 -5.39 -12.61 -0.12
C LEU A 317 -5.82 -11.14 0.04
N GLY A 318 -6.11 -10.44 -1.06
CA GLY A 318 -6.45 -9.01 -1.06
C GLY A 318 -5.24 -8.07 -1.04
N ILE A 319 -4.01 -8.60 -0.99
CA ILE A 319 -2.77 -7.84 -0.82
C ILE A 319 -2.28 -7.29 -2.16
N ALA A 320 -2.21 -5.97 -2.29
CA ALA A 320 -1.66 -5.31 -3.47
C ALA A 320 -0.16 -5.59 -3.63
N ARG A 321 0.32 -5.67 -4.88
CA ARG A 321 1.74 -5.91 -5.17
C ARG A 321 2.63 -4.78 -4.62
N SER A 322 2.15 -3.53 -4.63
CA SER A 322 2.94 -2.37 -4.22
C SER A 322 4.30 -2.29 -4.94
N GLY A 323 5.32 -1.73 -4.28
CA GLY A 323 6.66 -1.50 -4.84
C GLY A 323 6.81 -0.12 -5.48
N ALA A 324 8.03 0.18 -5.94
CA ALA A 324 8.32 1.44 -6.62
C ALA A 324 7.40 1.63 -7.83
N MET A 325 6.81 2.82 -7.98
CA MET A 325 6.06 3.14 -9.19
C MET A 325 6.99 3.19 -10.40
N ASP A 326 8.17 3.80 -10.23
CA ASP A 326 9.23 3.82 -11.24
C ASP A 326 10.26 2.71 -10.96
N ARG A 327 9.95 1.50 -11.42
CA ARG A 327 10.83 0.33 -11.27
C ARG A 327 12.16 0.51 -12.01
N ARG A 328 12.15 1.31 -13.08
CA ARG A 328 13.32 1.64 -13.89
C ARG A 328 14.28 2.54 -13.13
N ALA A 329 13.76 3.61 -12.52
CA ALA A 329 14.55 4.46 -11.63
C ALA A 329 15.11 3.67 -10.44
N LEU A 330 14.32 2.78 -9.82
CA LEU A 330 14.77 1.91 -8.72
C LEU A 330 15.97 1.04 -9.13
N GLY A 331 15.83 0.26 -10.21
CA GLY A 331 16.92 -0.59 -10.69
C GLY A 331 18.16 0.22 -11.08
N ALA A 332 17.99 1.38 -11.70
CA ALA A 332 19.10 2.29 -12.04
C ALA A 332 19.81 2.83 -10.79
N ALA A 333 19.08 3.31 -9.78
CA ALA A 333 19.67 3.82 -8.53
C ALA A 333 20.45 2.74 -7.78
N ASN A 334 19.88 1.53 -7.68
CA ASN A 334 20.53 0.39 -7.05
C ASN A 334 21.80 -0.05 -7.78
N ARG A 335 21.78 -0.17 -9.11
CA ARG A 335 22.99 -0.47 -9.90
C ARG A 335 24.11 0.54 -9.63
N LEU A 336 23.79 1.84 -9.62
CA LEU A 336 24.78 2.90 -9.40
C LEU A 336 25.53 2.78 -8.07
N VAL A 337 24.90 2.27 -7.00
CA VAL A 337 25.56 2.04 -5.71
C VAL A 337 26.12 0.61 -5.53
N GLY A 338 25.96 -0.25 -6.53
CA GLY A 338 26.42 -1.65 -6.53
C GLY A 338 25.48 -2.64 -5.82
N ASN A 339 24.22 -2.26 -5.58
CA ASN A 339 23.18 -3.15 -5.04
C ASN A 339 22.58 -4.06 -6.13
N PRO A 340 21.93 -5.18 -5.75
CA PRO A 340 20.91 -5.83 -6.59
C PRO A 340 19.80 -4.84 -6.97
N GLU A 341 19.23 -4.97 -8.18
CA GLU A 341 18.24 -4.01 -8.70
C GLU A 341 16.96 -3.97 -7.87
N GLU A 342 16.62 -5.10 -7.25
CA GLU A 342 15.49 -5.32 -6.38
C GLU A 342 15.65 -4.81 -4.93
N ALA A 343 16.82 -4.29 -4.55
CA ALA A 343 17.06 -3.81 -3.20
C ALA A 343 16.14 -2.62 -2.84
N ALA A 344 15.72 -2.52 -1.57
CA ALA A 344 14.84 -1.43 -1.15
C ALA A 344 15.57 -0.07 -1.15
N ALA A 345 14.87 0.95 -1.62
CA ALA A 345 15.29 2.35 -1.68
C ALA A 345 14.19 3.27 -1.14
N ILE A 346 14.46 4.57 -1.05
CA ILE A 346 13.44 5.58 -0.69
C ILE A 346 12.85 6.18 -1.97
N GLU A 347 11.56 6.00 -2.20
CA GLU A 347 10.79 6.72 -3.23
C GLU A 347 10.28 8.05 -2.64
N VAL A 348 10.75 9.16 -3.19
CA VAL A 348 10.37 10.53 -2.82
C VAL A 348 9.43 11.10 -3.89
N THR A 349 8.20 11.40 -3.51
CA THR A 349 7.17 11.97 -4.40
C THR A 349 7.17 13.50 -4.31
N LEU A 350 7.22 14.17 -5.46
CA LEU A 350 7.33 15.62 -5.69
C LEU A 350 8.53 16.35 -5.02
N GLY A 351 9.30 15.70 -4.16
CA GLY A 351 10.53 16.25 -3.58
C GLY A 351 10.32 16.93 -2.22
N GLY A 352 11.31 17.75 -1.83
CA GLY A 352 11.37 18.43 -0.54
C GLY A 352 11.94 17.56 0.59
N PHE A 353 12.57 16.43 0.26
CA PHE A 353 13.15 15.49 1.23
C PHE A 353 14.53 15.99 1.69
N ARG A 354 14.75 16.04 3.00
CA ARG A 354 16.04 16.38 3.63
C ARG A 354 16.40 15.35 4.69
N ALA A 355 17.64 14.91 4.70
CA ALA A 355 18.16 13.97 5.68
C ALA A 355 19.64 14.24 5.99
N VAL A 356 20.11 13.77 7.14
CA VAL A 356 21.51 13.85 7.57
C VAL A 356 22.07 12.44 7.75
N ALA A 357 23.26 12.18 7.20
CA ALA A 357 23.91 10.89 7.38
C ALA A 357 24.46 10.72 8.81
N LEU A 358 24.20 9.57 9.42
CA LEU A 358 24.68 9.17 10.75
C LEU A 358 26.04 8.43 10.69
N ALA A 359 26.41 7.96 9.51
CA ALA A 359 27.68 7.30 9.19
C ALA A 359 28.13 7.71 7.78
N ASP A 360 29.34 7.31 7.38
CA ASP A 360 29.79 7.49 5.98
C ASP A 360 29.04 6.51 5.06
N LEU A 361 28.26 7.05 4.11
CA LEU A 361 27.44 6.28 3.17
C LEU A 361 27.89 6.47 1.71
N TRP A 362 27.33 5.63 0.84
CA TRP A 362 27.25 5.85 -0.60
C TRP A 362 25.79 5.84 -1.02
N PHE A 363 25.41 6.75 -1.92
CA PHE A 363 24.04 6.85 -2.42
C PHE A 363 24.01 7.23 -3.91
N ALA A 364 22.84 7.04 -4.54
CA ALA A 364 22.53 7.60 -5.85
C ALA A 364 21.06 8.05 -5.88
N VAL A 365 20.76 9.10 -6.64
CA VAL A 365 19.38 9.57 -6.89
C VAL A 365 19.06 9.51 -8.38
N THR A 366 17.92 8.94 -8.73
CA THR A 366 17.42 8.80 -10.12
C THR A 366 15.93 9.16 -10.20
N GLY A 367 15.37 9.21 -11.41
CA GLY A 367 13.94 9.46 -11.66
C GLY A 367 13.67 10.93 -11.98
N GLY A 368 12.70 11.54 -11.29
CA GLY A 368 12.30 12.93 -11.45
C GLY A 368 13.46 13.90 -11.18
N GLY A 369 13.55 14.95 -12.01
CA GLY A 369 14.61 15.94 -11.96
C GLY A 369 14.23 17.20 -11.19
N GLY A 370 15.15 17.71 -10.38
CA GLY A 370 15.06 18.95 -9.62
C GLY A 370 16.40 19.24 -8.94
N PRO A 371 16.50 20.24 -8.06
CA PRO A 371 17.71 20.51 -7.29
C PRO A 371 18.10 19.32 -6.41
N LEU A 372 19.35 18.87 -6.49
CA LEU A 372 19.92 17.82 -5.64
C LEU A 372 21.19 18.39 -4.99
N ARG A 373 21.25 18.44 -3.66
CA ARG A 373 22.38 19.05 -2.95
C ARG A 373 22.94 18.19 -1.84
N LEU A 374 24.26 18.17 -1.74
CA LEU A 374 25.00 17.57 -0.62
C LEU A 374 25.81 18.65 0.10
N ALA A 375 25.59 18.81 1.40
CA ALA A 375 26.19 19.88 2.22
C ALA A 375 26.07 21.28 1.58
N GLY A 376 24.89 21.59 1.03
CA GLY A 376 24.56 22.87 0.40
C GLY A 376 25.17 23.11 -0.98
N ARG A 377 25.80 22.11 -1.62
CA ARG A 377 26.34 22.19 -2.99
C ARG A 377 25.53 21.35 -3.94
N ASP A 378 25.21 21.88 -5.11
CA ASP A 378 24.54 21.12 -6.16
C ASP A 378 25.42 19.94 -6.63
N ILE A 379 24.80 18.78 -6.88
CA ILE A 379 25.43 17.54 -7.34
C ILE A 379 24.58 16.87 -8.42
N ASP A 380 25.23 16.11 -9.31
CA ASP A 380 24.53 15.47 -10.43
C ASP A 380 23.68 14.26 -9.99
N PRO A 381 22.43 14.11 -10.46
CA PRO A 381 21.68 12.86 -10.34
C PRO A 381 22.27 11.79 -11.28
N TYR A 382 21.81 10.54 -11.15
CA TYR A 382 22.30 9.38 -11.91
C TYR A 382 23.81 9.09 -11.77
N VAL A 383 24.43 9.61 -10.70
CA VAL A 383 25.81 9.34 -10.30
C VAL A 383 25.83 8.85 -8.86
N ALA A 384 26.78 7.98 -8.53
CA ALA A 384 27.01 7.53 -7.16
C ALA A 384 27.88 8.54 -6.40
N HIS A 385 27.41 9.00 -5.25
CA HIS A 385 28.07 9.98 -4.41
C HIS A 385 28.42 9.39 -3.04
N ARG A 386 29.58 9.78 -2.50
CA ARG A 386 29.89 9.57 -1.08
C ARG A 386 29.15 10.62 -0.26
N TRP A 387 28.47 10.18 0.79
CA TRP A 387 27.77 11.03 1.75
C TRP A 387 28.47 10.92 3.10
N PRO A 388 29.29 11.93 3.48
CA PRO A 388 30.00 11.91 4.76
C PRO A 388 29.04 12.00 5.95
N ALA A 389 29.40 11.36 7.07
CA ALA A 389 28.68 11.50 8.33
C ALA A 389 28.51 12.98 8.73
N GLY A 390 27.32 13.35 9.20
CA GLY A 390 26.94 14.72 9.58
C GLY A 390 26.64 15.67 8.42
N ALA A 391 26.83 15.26 7.15
CA ALA A 391 26.41 16.06 6.01
C ALA A 391 24.91 15.90 5.73
N GLU A 392 24.26 16.97 5.30
CA GLU A 392 22.87 16.99 4.83
C GLU A 392 22.77 16.67 3.33
N LEU A 393 21.79 15.85 2.95
CA LEU A 393 21.32 15.66 1.58
C LEU A 393 19.93 16.31 1.42
N GLU A 394 19.79 17.17 0.41
CA GLU A 394 18.52 17.76 -0.05
C GLU A 394 18.14 17.16 -1.40
N VAL A 395 16.99 16.49 -1.47
CA VAL A 395 16.26 16.23 -2.73
C VAL A 395 15.16 17.29 -2.80
N GLY A 396 15.45 18.38 -3.53
CA GLY A 396 14.58 19.53 -3.66
C GLY A 396 13.28 19.23 -4.41
N TRP A 397 12.44 20.25 -4.60
CA TRP A 397 11.17 20.10 -5.33
C TRP A 397 11.42 19.67 -6.78
N ILE A 398 10.66 18.66 -7.24
CA ILE A 398 10.83 18.05 -8.56
C ILE A 398 10.22 18.96 -9.64
N GLU A 399 11.07 19.45 -10.54
CA GLU A 399 10.72 20.32 -11.67
C GLU A 399 10.27 19.53 -12.90
N ARG A 400 10.78 18.31 -13.10
CA ARG A 400 10.46 17.42 -14.23
C ARG A 400 10.14 16.01 -13.73
N GLY A 401 8.98 15.47 -14.11
CA GLY A 401 8.47 14.21 -13.56
C GLY A 401 7.83 14.39 -12.18
N ALA A 402 7.74 13.30 -11.41
CA ALA A 402 7.00 13.24 -10.16
C ALA A 402 7.68 12.47 -9.01
N ARG A 403 8.62 11.55 -9.30
CA ARG A 403 9.19 10.63 -8.30
C ARG A 403 10.70 10.47 -8.45
N ALA A 404 11.45 10.80 -7.41
CA ALA A 404 12.88 10.50 -7.31
C ALA A 404 13.09 9.23 -6.46
N ILE A 405 14.08 8.41 -6.81
CA ILE A 405 14.48 7.24 -6.03
C ILE A 405 15.88 7.47 -5.44
N LEU A 406 15.98 7.46 -4.11
CA LEU A 406 17.23 7.52 -3.34
C LEU A 406 17.63 6.11 -2.91
N ALA A 407 18.62 5.52 -3.60
CA ALA A 407 19.21 4.24 -3.20
C ALA A 407 20.44 4.47 -2.32
N LEU A 408 20.56 3.67 -1.26
CA LEU A 408 21.72 3.62 -0.36
C LEU A 408 22.49 2.32 -0.59
N ARG A 409 23.82 2.36 -0.59
CA ARG A 409 24.65 1.16 -0.70
C ARG A 409 24.40 0.21 0.48
N GLY A 410 24.02 -1.03 0.18
CA GLY A 410 23.53 -2.01 1.17
C GLY A 410 22.01 -2.18 1.17
N GLY A 411 21.28 -1.26 0.53
CA GLY A 411 19.80 -1.21 0.51
C GLY A 411 19.22 -0.75 1.85
N VAL A 412 18.01 -0.21 1.82
CA VAL A 412 17.26 0.14 3.04
C VAL A 412 16.87 -1.14 3.78
N ASP A 413 17.23 -1.23 5.07
CA ASP A 413 16.75 -2.31 5.93
C ASP A 413 15.47 -1.90 6.66
N ALA A 414 14.51 -2.83 6.65
CA ALA A 414 13.13 -2.64 7.10
C ALA A 414 12.55 -4.00 7.56
N PRO A 415 11.29 -4.10 7.98
CA PRO A 415 10.60 -5.39 8.04
C PRO A 415 10.40 -5.98 6.63
N ILE A 416 10.53 -7.29 6.46
CA ILE A 416 10.04 -8.01 5.27
C ILE A 416 8.65 -8.52 5.60
N LEU A 417 7.63 -8.04 4.87
CA LEU A 417 6.26 -8.54 4.98
C LEU A 417 5.82 -9.08 3.61
N ARG A 418 5.43 -10.36 3.58
CA ARG A 418 5.06 -11.09 2.36
C ARG A 418 6.14 -11.02 1.27
N GLY A 419 7.40 -11.22 1.65
CA GLY A 419 8.55 -11.22 0.74
C GLY A 419 9.05 -9.86 0.27
N SER A 420 8.49 -8.74 0.76
CA SER A 420 8.83 -7.38 0.32
C SER A 420 8.92 -6.39 1.49
N ARG A 421 9.77 -5.39 1.31
CA ARG A 421 9.99 -4.21 2.16
C ARG A 421 9.16 -2.98 1.74
N ALA A 422 8.45 -3.05 0.62
CA ALA A 422 7.66 -1.93 0.08
C ALA A 422 6.56 -1.44 1.03
N ALA A 423 6.31 -0.15 1.06
CA ALA A 423 5.15 0.45 1.73
C ALA A 423 3.93 0.50 0.77
N ASP A 424 2.86 -0.19 1.13
CA ASP A 424 1.53 -0.07 0.51
C ASP A 424 0.72 0.96 1.30
N ILE A 425 0.44 2.10 0.67
CA ILE A 425 -0.26 3.23 1.31
C ILE A 425 -1.73 2.90 1.59
N LEU A 426 -2.38 2.10 0.75
CA LEU A 426 -3.81 1.82 0.90
C LEU A 426 -4.07 0.86 2.07
N SER A 427 -3.27 -0.19 2.18
CA SER A 427 -3.42 -1.18 3.24
C SER A 427 -2.60 -0.89 4.50
N GLY A 428 -1.62 0.01 4.45
CA GLY A 428 -0.66 0.22 5.53
C GLY A 428 0.30 -0.95 5.72
N LEU A 429 0.49 -1.79 4.69
CA LEU A 429 1.38 -2.94 4.73
C LEU A 429 2.83 -2.53 4.43
N GLY A 430 3.74 -2.93 5.31
CA GLY A 430 5.16 -2.57 5.22
C GLY A 430 5.50 -1.42 6.16
N PRO A 431 6.62 -0.71 5.91
CA PRO A 431 6.95 0.52 6.65
C PRO A 431 5.88 1.60 6.45
N ALA A 432 5.67 2.40 7.49
CA ALA A 432 4.91 3.65 7.34
C ALA A 432 5.66 4.63 6.40
N PRO A 433 4.97 5.62 5.80
CA PRO A 433 5.63 6.78 5.21
C PRO A 433 6.60 7.42 6.20
N LEU A 434 7.77 7.82 5.72
CA LEU A 434 8.81 8.40 6.56
C LEU A 434 8.35 9.75 7.14
N ALA A 435 8.71 10.00 8.39
CA ALA A 435 8.45 11.23 9.12
C ALA A 435 9.75 11.94 9.51
N ALA A 436 9.66 13.23 9.89
CA ALA A 436 10.77 13.95 10.49
C ALA A 436 11.13 13.32 11.85
N GLY A 437 12.40 13.02 12.06
CA GLY A 437 12.91 12.29 13.23
C GLY A 437 13.12 10.79 13.01
N ASP A 438 12.66 10.22 11.90
CA ASP A 438 12.87 8.79 11.61
C ASP A 438 14.33 8.48 11.31
N VAL A 439 14.83 7.40 11.91
CA VAL A 439 16.15 6.83 11.61
C VAL A 439 15.98 5.66 10.65
N VAL A 440 16.58 5.77 9.46
CA VAL A 440 16.56 4.71 8.45
C VAL A 440 17.85 3.88 8.57
N SER A 441 17.70 2.56 8.67
CA SER A 441 18.81 1.60 8.65
C SER A 441 19.16 1.15 7.23
N VAL A 442 20.41 0.72 7.02
CA VAL A 442 20.85 0.03 5.80
C VAL A 442 21.37 -1.37 6.07
N GLY A 443 21.18 -2.25 5.08
CA GLY A 443 21.77 -3.59 5.07
C GLY A 443 23.30 -3.56 4.95
N PRO A 444 23.96 -4.72 5.10
CA PRO A 444 25.39 -4.82 4.89
C PRO A 444 25.77 -4.40 3.47
N ALA A 445 26.82 -3.59 3.33
CA ALA A 445 27.29 -3.15 2.02
C ALA A 445 27.67 -4.35 1.13
N PRO A 446 27.26 -4.38 -0.15
CA PRO A 446 27.61 -5.46 -1.07
C PRO A 446 29.13 -5.51 -1.31
N VAL A 447 29.64 -6.69 -1.68
CA VAL A 447 31.05 -6.87 -2.07
C VAL A 447 31.33 -6.23 -3.44
N THR A 448 30.33 -6.17 -4.32
CA THR A 448 30.40 -5.56 -5.66
C THR A 448 30.89 -4.10 -5.57
N PRO A 449 31.93 -3.68 -6.32
CA PRO A 449 32.38 -2.29 -6.30
C PRO A 449 31.28 -1.34 -6.79
N VAL A 450 31.37 -0.07 -6.40
CA VAL A 450 30.58 1.00 -7.03
C VAL A 450 31.01 1.07 -8.51
N PRO A 451 30.10 0.89 -9.48
CA PRO A 451 30.46 0.96 -10.90
C PRO A 451 30.93 2.38 -11.28
N PRO A 452 31.73 2.52 -12.36
CA PRO A 452 31.97 3.83 -12.95
C PRO A 452 30.64 4.46 -13.40
N ALA A 453 30.58 5.79 -13.43
CA ALA A 453 29.43 6.50 -13.97
C ALA A 453 29.17 6.06 -15.43
N PRO A 454 27.90 5.82 -15.83
CA PRO A 454 27.59 5.35 -17.16
C PRO A 454 27.85 6.43 -18.23
N ASP A 455 28.36 6.02 -19.39
CA ASP A 455 28.64 6.92 -20.53
C ASP A 455 27.39 7.66 -21.05
N ALA A 456 26.20 7.11 -20.77
CA ALA A 456 24.91 7.73 -21.04
C ALA A 456 24.04 7.63 -19.76
N PRO A 457 23.98 8.69 -18.92
CA PRO A 457 23.02 8.73 -17.84
C PRO A 457 21.60 8.73 -18.42
N TRP A 458 20.71 7.94 -17.84
CA TRP A 458 19.28 8.09 -18.12
C TRP A 458 18.84 9.48 -17.67
N GLY A 459 18.17 10.21 -18.56
CA GLY A 459 17.61 11.51 -18.23
C GLY A 459 16.36 11.40 -17.36
N ALA A 460 16.10 12.44 -16.59
CA ALA A 460 14.75 12.70 -16.10
C ALA A 460 13.79 12.88 -17.30
N PRO A 461 12.48 12.62 -17.14
CA PRO A 461 11.52 12.73 -18.24
C PRO A 461 11.48 14.12 -18.90
N ASP A 462 11.35 14.11 -20.22
CA ASP A 462 11.24 15.33 -21.03
C ASP A 462 9.81 15.87 -21.04
N GLY A 463 9.56 16.83 -20.14
CA GLY A 463 8.33 17.61 -20.12
C GLY A 463 7.14 16.93 -19.45
N ASP A 464 5.94 17.49 -19.69
CA ASP A 464 4.67 17.08 -19.08
C ASP A 464 3.75 16.30 -20.04
N ASP A 465 4.19 16.07 -21.28
CA ASP A 465 3.46 15.32 -22.31
C ASP A 465 3.93 13.86 -22.33
N LEU A 466 3.02 12.93 -22.01
CA LEU A 466 3.26 11.50 -22.00
C LEU A 466 2.47 10.81 -23.12
N GLU A 467 3.14 9.90 -23.82
CA GLU A 467 2.50 8.99 -24.78
C GLU A 467 2.52 7.58 -24.20
N VAL A 468 1.34 7.00 -24.03
CA VAL A 468 1.15 5.79 -23.21
C VAL A 468 0.46 4.71 -24.04
N ASP A 469 1.15 3.59 -24.24
CA ASP A 469 0.61 2.45 -24.97
C ASP A 469 -0.42 1.69 -24.13
N LEU A 470 -1.61 1.47 -24.70
CA LEU A 470 -2.71 0.72 -24.14
C LEU A 470 -2.93 -0.59 -24.90
N ALA A 471 -2.85 -1.69 -24.18
CA ALA A 471 -3.34 -2.98 -24.62
C ALA A 471 -4.86 -3.13 -24.34
N PRO A 472 -5.57 -4.03 -25.06
CA PRO A 472 -7.01 -4.19 -24.92
C PRO A 472 -7.48 -4.53 -23.48
N GLY A 473 -8.55 -3.86 -23.04
CA GLY A 473 -9.21 -4.12 -21.77
C GLY A 473 -10.30 -5.20 -21.89
N PRO A 474 -10.58 -5.96 -20.81
CA PRO A 474 -11.55 -7.05 -20.83
C PRO A 474 -13.01 -6.60 -21.00
N ARG A 475 -13.30 -5.29 -20.81
CA ARG A 475 -14.65 -4.73 -20.85
C ARG A 475 -14.78 -3.57 -21.85
N ALA A 476 -13.96 -3.55 -22.90
CA ALA A 476 -14.03 -2.53 -23.96
C ALA A 476 -15.40 -2.52 -24.70
N ASP A 477 -16.12 -3.63 -24.69
CA ASP A 477 -17.47 -3.81 -25.23
C ASP A 477 -18.58 -3.17 -24.37
N TRP A 478 -18.27 -2.79 -23.11
CA TRP A 478 -19.19 -2.06 -22.23
C TRP A 478 -19.32 -0.57 -22.57
N PHE A 479 -18.55 -0.07 -23.54
CA PHE A 479 -18.50 1.33 -23.95
C PHE A 479 -19.04 1.53 -25.37
N THR A 480 -19.49 2.74 -25.70
CA THR A 480 -19.90 3.07 -27.06
C THR A 480 -18.69 3.06 -28.02
N ALA A 481 -18.94 3.01 -29.33
CA ALA A 481 -17.87 3.15 -30.32
C ALA A 481 -17.16 4.50 -30.18
N ASP A 482 -17.93 5.58 -30.00
CA ASP A 482 -17.43 6.94 -29.82
C ASP A 482 -16.58 7.07 -28.54
N ALA A 483 -16.96 6.41 -27.44
CA ALA A 483 -16.15 6.38 -26.22
C ALA A 483 -14.83 5.62 -26.41
N ARG A 484 -14.82 4.53 -27.19
CA ARG A 484 -13.57 3.84 -27.54
C ARG A 484 -12.67 4.69 -28.44
N ALA A 485 -13.22 5.45 -29.37
CA ALA A 485 -12.44 6.38 -30.22
C ALA A 485 -11.88 7.55 -29.38
N ALA A 486 -12.75 8.21 -28.59
CA ALA A 486 -12.39 9.33 -27.73
C ALA A 486 -11.28 9.00 -26.71
N LEU A 487 -11.12 7.73 -26.32
CA LEU A 487 -9.99 7.29 -25.49
C LEU A 487 -8.63 7.60 -26.15
N PHE A 488 -8.51 7.38 -27.46
CA PHE A 488 -7.26 7.57 -28.22
C PHE A 488 -7.17 8.94 -28.89
N ASP A 489 -8.31 9.53 -29.29
CA ASP A 489 -8.35 10.84 -29.95
C ASP A 489 -8.16 12.02 -28.97
N ALA A 490 -8.54 11.84 -27.69
CA ALA A 490 -8.43 12.89 -26.69
C ALA A 490 -7.02 12.99 -26.06
N THR A 491 -6.66 14.21 -25.65
CA THR A 491 -5.59 14.41 -24.67
C THR A 491 -6.22 14.47 -23.27
N TRP A 492 -5.74 13.62 -22.38
CA TRP A 492 -6.19 13.51 -20.99
C TRP A 492 -5.28 14.34 -20.08
N THR A 493 -5.81 14.89 -19.00
CA THR A 493 -5.03 15.62 -17.99
C THR A 493 -5.02 14.84 -16.69
N VAL A 494 -3.85 14.66 -16.08
CA VAL A 494 -3.74 14.07 -14.74
C VAL A 494 -4.30 15.05 -13.71
N SER A 495 -5.31 14.62 -12.96
CA SER A 495 -5.96 15.44 -11.94
C SER A 495 -5.11 15.59 -10.68
N GLY A 496 -5.47 16.57 -9.83
CA GLY A 496 -4.88 16.75 -8.49
C GLY A 496 -5.13 15.60 -7.50
N ALA A 497 -5.98 14.62 -7.87
CA ALA A 497 -6.28 13.45 -7.06
C ALA A 497 -5.42 12.21 -7.42
N ALA A 498 -4.35 12.36 -8.21
CA ALA A 498 -3.46 11.25 -8.56
C ALA A 498 -2.53 10.85 -7.39
N ASP A 499 -2.43 9.55 -7.11
CA ASP A 499 -1.59 8.98 -6.05
C ASP A 499 -1.00 7.60 -6.46
N ARG A 500 -0.51 6.82 -5.50
CA ARG A 500 0.00 5.44 -5.72
C ARG A 500 -1.10 4.37 -5.89
N VAL A 501 -2.34 4.68 -5.54
CA VAL A 501 -3.53 3.82 -5.70
C VAL A 501 -4.11 4.01 -7.10
N GLY A 502 -4.13 5.23 -7.63
CA GLY A 502 -4.47 5.47 -9.03
C GLY A 502 -4.28 6.90 -9.54
N ILE A 503 -4.06 6.99 -10.85
CA ILE A 503 -3.94 8.24 -11.60
C ILE A 503 -5.32 8.55 -12.19
N ARG A 504 -6.06 9.48 -11.57
CA ARG A 504 -7.38 9.92 -12.04
C ARG A 504 -7.23 10.96 -13.15
N LEU A 505 -7.96 10.78 -14.24
CA LEU A 505 -7.83 11.58 -15.45
C LEU A 505 -9.05 12.47 -15.70
N ASP A 506 -8.79 13.73 -16.02
CA ASP A 506 -9.75 14.68 -16.54
C ASP A 506 -9.72 14.68 -18.08
N GLY A 507 -10.89 14.76 -18.70
CA GLY A 507 -11.09 14.60 -20.13
C GLY A 507 -12.57 14.38 -20.47
N PRO A 508 -12.91 13.95 -21.70
CA PRO A 508 -14.29 13.64 -22.07
C PRO A 508 -14.82 12.46 -21.24
N ALA A 509 -16.10 12.49 -20.88
CA ALA A 509 -16.74 11.37 -20.19
C ALA A 509 -16.97 10.20 -21.15
N LEU A 510 -16.43 9.03 -20.82
CA LEU A 510 -16.55 7.83 -21.64
C LEU A 510 -17.92 7.16 -21.43
N ALA A 511 -18.81 7.33 -22.41
CA ALA A 511 -20.16 6.78 -22.37
C ALA A 511 -20.17 5.24 -22.34
N ARG A 512 -20.90 4.68 -21.37
CA ARG A 512 -21.17 3.24 -21.32
C ARG A 512 -22.30 2.86 -22.27
N ALA A 513 -22.17 1.71 -22.92
CA ALA A 513 -23.22 1.01 -23.65
C ALA A 513 -24.01 0.03 -22.75
N ARG A 514 -23.49 -0.32 -21.57
CA ARG A 514 -24.16 -1.15 -20.55
C ARG A 514 -24.25 -0.42 -19.22
N GLY A 515 -25.44 -0.44 -18.61
CA GLY A 515 -25.74 0.24 -17.34
C GLY A 515 -25.53 -0.62 -16.09
N ASP A 516 -25.29 -1.92 -16.26
CA ASP A 516 -25.25 -2.92 -15.20
C ASP A 516 -24.11 -2.69 -14.18
N GLU A 517 -24.27 -3.21 -12.95
CA GLU A 517 -23.13 -3.33 -12.03
C GLU A 517 -22.26 -4.53 -12.47
N LEU A 518 -20.95 -4.30 -12.62
CA LEU A 518 -20.00 -5.38 -12.89
C LEU A 518 -19.67 -6.10 -11.57
N PRO A 519 -19.91 -7.42 -11.45
CA PRO A 519 -19.42 -8.20 -10.32
C PRO A 519 -17.91 -8.01 -10.16
N SER A 520 -17.38 -8.05 -8.93
CA SER A 520 -15.95 -7.77 -8.71
C SER A 520 -15.07 -8.74 -9.50
N GLU A 521 -14.13 -8.21 -10.27
CA GLU A 521 -13.17 -8.97 -11.08
C GLU A 521 -11.74 -8.70 -10.61
N GLY A 522 -10.81 -9.61 -10.91
CA GLY A 522 -9.39 -9.40 -10.64
C GLY A 522 -8.81 -8.20 -11.41
N MET A 523 -7.95 -7.42 -10.74
CA MET A 523 -7.36 -6.18 -11.27
C MET A 523 -5.84 -6.27 -11.35
N VAL A 524 -5.26 -5.49 -12.27
CA VAL A 524 -3.81 -5.30 -12.40
C VAL A 524 -3.45 -3.82 -12.40
N PRO A 525 -2.28 -3.42 -11.86
CA PRO A 525 -1.74 -2.08 -12.07
C PRO A 525 -1.66 -1.77 -13.58
N GLY A 526 -2.01 -0.54 -13.97
CA GLY A 526 -2.17 -0.12 -15.35
C GLY A 526 -3.59 -0.28 -15.91
N ALA A 527 -4.52 -0.96 -15.24
CA ALA A 527 -5.91 -1.05 -15.69
C ALA A 527 -6.59 0.33 -15.68
N LEU A 528 -7.20 0.75 -16.81
CA LEU A 528 -8.06 1.93 -16.88
C LEU A 528 -9.49 1.52 -16.49
N GLN A 529 -9.82 1.68 -15.20
CA GLN A 529 -11.20 1.55 -14.73
C GLN A 529 -12.01 2.80 -15.07
N VAL A 530 -13.24 2.62 -15.54
CA VAL A 530 -14.18 3.74 -15.79
C VAL A 530 -15.39 3.63 -14.84
N PRO A 531 -15.43 4.42 -13.74
CA PRO A 531 -16.59 4.52 -12.87
C PRO A 531 -17.81 5.13 -13.59
N PRO A 532 -19.01 5.15 -12.98
CA PRO A 532 -20.23 5.70 -13.58
C PRO A 532 -20.13 7.17 -14.05
N SER A 533 -19.19 7.96 -13.52
CA SER A 533 -18.92 9.34 -13.96
C SER A 533 -18.26 9.44 -15.35
N GLY A 534 -17.82 8.32 -15.94
CA GLY A 534 -17.16 8.28 -17.24
C GLY A 534 -15.71 8.76 -17.25
N ARG A 535 -15.15 9.24 -16.12
CA ARG A 535 -13.75 9.69 -16.04
C ARG A 535 -12.81 8.53 -15.66
N PRO A 536 -11.87 8.12 -16.53
CA PRO A 536 -11.02 6.96 -16.28
C PRO A 536 -10.02 7.18 -15.14
N THR A 537 -9.70 6.09 -14.44
CA THR A 537 -8.61 6.02 -13.45
C THR A 537 -7.66 4.90 -13.84
N ILE A 538 -6.37 5.20 -13.97
CA ILE A 538 -5.32 4.20 -14.14
C ILE A 538 -4.96 3.64 -12.77
N LEU A 539 -5.11 2.33 -12.54
CA LEU A 539 -4.72 1.71 -11.27
C LEU A 539 -3.20 1.72 -11.05
N GLY A 540 -2.76 2.16 -9.88
CA GLY A 540 -1.35 2.16 -9.45
C GLY A 540 -0.92 0.83 -8.82
N PRO A 541 0.31 0.74 -8.27
CA PRO A 541 0.80 -0.46 -7.59
C PRO A 541 0.11 -0.77 -6.26
N ASP A 542 -0.41 0.25 -5.57
CA ASP A 542 -1.14 0.13 -4.28
C ASP A 542 -2.67 0.03 -4.51
N ALA A 543 -3.10 -0.28 -5.75
CA ALA A 543 -4.51 -0.42 -6.09
C ALA A 543 -5.14 -1.71 -5.50
N PRO A 544 -6.46 -1.70 -5.20
CA PRO A 544 -7.19 -2.93 -4.87
C PRO A 544 -7.02 -4.01 -5.94
N VAL A 545 -6.77 -5.23 -5.50
CA VAL A 545 -6.58 -6.41 -6.38
C VAL A 545 -7.86 -6.92 -7.03
N THR A 546 -9.03 -6.43 -6.61
CA THR A 546 -10.31 -6.65 -7.26
C THR A 546 -11.13 -5.35 -7.35
N GLY A 547 -12.06 -5.27 -8.30
CA GLY A 547 -12.96 -4.12 -8.41
C GLY A 547 -14.18 -4.36 -9.30
N GLY A 548 -15.24 -3.57 -9.08
CA GLY A 548 -16.52 -3.64 -9.81
C GLY A 548 -16.71 -2.55 -10.87
N TYR A 549 -15.63 -1.96 -11.39
CA TYR A 549 -15.70 -0.98 -12.48
C TYR A 549 -15.10 -1.55 -13.78
N PRO A 550 -15.79 -1.39 -14.94
CA PRO A 550 -15.34 -1.92 -16.20
C PRO A 550 -14.00 -1.32 -16.63
N VAL A 551 -13.09 -2.21 -17.03
CA VAL A 551 -11.76 -1.86 -17.53
C VAL A 551 -11.79 -1.76 -19.06
N ILE A 552 -11.74 -0.53 -19.57
CA ILE A 552 -11.80 -0.24 -21.02
C ILE A 552 -10.50 -0.63 -21.73
N ALA A 553 -9.36 -0.44 -21.06
CA ALA A 553 -8.02 -0.67 -21.58
C ALA A 553 -7.03 -0.94 -20.43
N VAL A 554 -5.82 -1.41 -20.75
CA VAL A 554 -4.76 -1.64 -19.77
C VAL A 554 -3.44 -1.09 -20.30
N VAL A 555 -2.76 -0.25 -19.53
CA VAL A 555 -1.42 0.26 -19.85
C VAL A 555 -0.44 -0.91 -19.92
N THR A 556 0.37 -0.97 -20.97
CA THR A 556 1.41 -1.99 -21.13
C THR A 556 2.44 -1.93 -20.01
N ASP A 557 3.04 -3.06 -19.65
CA ASP A 557 4.01 -3.08 -18.55
C ASP A 557 5.24 -2.20 -18.85
N ALA A 558 5.59 -2.05 -20.13
CA ALA A 558 6.66 -1.18 -20.60
C ALA A 558 6.34 0.33 -20.48
N ALA A 559 5.07 0.73 -20.50
CA ALA A 559 4.65 2.14 -20.37
C ALA A 559 4.33 2.54 -18.91
N ARG A 560 4.16 1.58 -18.00
CA ARG A 560 3.86 1.84 -16.58
C ARG A 560 4.94 2.67 -15.87
N ASP A 561 6.22 2.48 -16.21
CA ASP A 561 7.32 3.22 -15.56
C ASP A 561 7.32 4.70 -15.99
N ALA A 562 6.92 5.02 -17.22
CA ALA A 562 6.76 6.41 -17.66
C ALA A 562 5.60 7.12 -16.93
N LEU A 563 4.49 6.41 -16.70
CA LEU A 563 3.38 6.92 -15.88
C LEU A 563 3.76 7.20 -14.42
N ALA A 564 4.82 6.58 -13.90
CA ALA A 564 5.33 6.87 -12.57
C ALA A 564 5.87 8.30 -12.41
N GLN A 565 6.08 9.00 -13.52
CA GLN A 565 6.53 10.39 -13.54
C GLN A 565 5.42 11.37 -13.90
N ALA A 566 4.19 10.89 -14.13
CA ALA A 566 3.03 11.75 -14.32
C ALA A 566 2.65 12.44 -13.01
N ARG A 567 2.44 13.76 -13.08
CA ARG A 567 2.04 14.64 -11.96
C ARG A 567 0.72 15.37 -12.28
N PRO A 568 0.03 15.97 -11.29
CA PRO A 568 -1.11 16.85 -11.58
C PRO A 568 -0.78 17.89 -12.65
N GLY A 569 -1.62 17.98 -13.69
CA GLY A 569 -1.41 18.83 -14.86
C GLY A 569 -0.68 18.16 -16.04
N SER A 570 0.02 17.03 -15.84
CA SER A 570 0.62 16.29 -16.96
C SER A 570 -0.44 15.84 -17.96
N ARG A 571 -0.11 15.90 -19.25
CA ARG A 571 -0.99 15.54 -20.37
C ARG A 571 -0.64 14.15 -20.88
N ILE A 572 -1.65 13.29 -21.05
CA ILE A 572 -1.47 11.93 -21.56
C ILE A 572 -2.22 11.78 -22.89
N ARG A 573 -1.53 11.30 -23.93
CA ARG A 573 -2.16 10.76 -25.13
C ARG A 573 -2.01 9.25 -25.12
N PHE A 574 -3.09 8.54 -25.40
CA PHE A 574 -3.05 7.09 -25.48
C PHE A 574 -2.78 6.61 -26.91
N ARG A 575 -2.03 5.52 -27.02
CA ARG A 575 -1.77 4.82 -28.29
C ARG A 575 -2.19 3.37 -28.18
N HIS A 576 -2.56 2.77 -29.30
CA HIS A 576 -2.71 1.32 -29.36
C HIS A 576 -1.34 0.66 -29.18
N ALA A 577 -1.20 -0.20 -28.18
CA ALA A 577 -0.06 -1.09 -28.08
C ALA A 577 0.05 -1.93 -29.37
N ARG A 578 1.29 -2.17 -29.82
CA ARG A 578 1.53 -3.12 -30.91
C ARG A 578 1.10 -4.52 -30.46
N PRO A 579 0.55 -5.36 -31.35
CA PRO A 579 0.33 -6.77 -31.04
C PRO A 579 1.63 -7.41 -30.56
N THR A 580 1.58 -8.09 -29.42
CA THR A 580 2.62 -9.02 -28.98
C THR A 580 2.25 -10.40 -29.52
N ASP A 581 3.07 -10.93 -30.43
CA ASP A 581 2.92 -12.24 -31.08
C ASP A 581 3.04 -13.43 -30.08
#